data_AF-A0A6C0CQH3-F1
#
_entry.id   AF-A0A6C0CQH3-F1
#
_cell.length_a   1.000
_cell.length_b   1.000
_cell.length_c   1.000
_cell.angle_alpha   90.00
_cell.angle_beta   90.00
_cell.angle_gamma   90.00
#
_symmetry.space_group_name_H-M   'P 1'
#
loop_
_entity.id
_entity.type
_entity.pdbx_description
1 polymer ?
#
loop_
_entity_poly.entity_id
_entity_poly.type
_entity_poly.pdbx_seq_one_letter_code
_entity_poly.pdbx_strand_id
1 'polypeptide(L)'
;MEKKLKYFSLAVFLGIICKLYDDIVDNNLYSYFNISNENEPYFNEIMKSLFIIGYTVLSIEYPLFLIIFTIICLGQYINCNQDFNSYDFSCFVSPIILLPFLKLNNIVEYKKLVLWLFVILVPVGTAELISNTEKNKEYSTQKLVSRLFGLFIAIALVIYNSHLDLPNSLLPIILFLLGYSLVSCITQYCLLNGIWKTTEIKSEDEDIIQEKIEQCNNS
;
A
#
# COMPACT_ATOMS: atom_id res chain seq x y z
N MET A 1 22.32 16.42 -2.59
CA MET A 1 22.25 14.95 -2.46
C MET A 1 21.58 14.55 -1.16
N GLU A 2 22.05 15.05 -0.01
CA GLU A 2 21.49 14.82 1.33
C GLU A 2 19.97 15.10 1.45
N LYS A 3 19.49 16.24 0.93
CA LYS A 3 18.05 16.56 0.92
C LYS A 3 17.19 15.56 0.14
N LYS A 4 17.73 14.89 -0.90
CA LYS A 4 16.99 13.86 -1.66
C LYS A 4 16.98 12.54 -0.89
N LEU A 5 18.12 12.19 -0.28
CA LEU A 5 18.27 10.97 0.50
C LEU A 5 17.25 10.89 1.63
N LYS A 6 17.01 11.98 2.37
CA LYS A 6 16.00 11.98 3.45
C LYS A 6 14.59 11.62 2.96
N TYR A 7 14.17 12.09 1.79
CA TYR A 7 12.83 11.79 1.26
C TYR A 7 12.76 10.38 0.65
N PHE A 8 13.87 9.90 0.09
CA PHE A 8 13.99 8.53 -0.39
C PHE A 8 13.93 7.53 0.76
N SER A 9 14.65 7.78 1.85
CA SER A 9 14.55 7.00 3.09
C SER A 9 13.15 7.07 3.69
N LEU A 10 12.53 8.25 3.70
CA LEU A 10 11.15 8.43 4.15
C LEU A 10 10.16 7.60 3.30
N ALA A 11 10.32 7.58 1.97
CA ALA A 11 9.45 6.82 1.09
C ALA A 11 9.53 5.30 1.37
N VAL A 12 10.74 4.75 1.52
CA VAL A 12 10.94 3.35 1.92
C VAL A 12 10.29 3.06 3.26
N PHE A 13 10.52 3.92 4.26
CA PHE A 13 9.96 3.80 5.60
C PHE A 13 8.43 3.80 5.60
N LEU A 14 7.80 4.68 4.82
CA LEU A 14 6.35 4.73 4.67
C LEU A 14 5.79 3.46 4.04
N GLY A 15 6.49 2.89 3.04
CA GLY A 15 6.10 1.62 2.43
C GLY A 15 6.12 0.47 3.43
N ILE A 16 7.16 0.44 4.28
CA ILE A 16 7.29 -0.53 5.37
C ILE A 16 6.14 -0.38 6.37
N ILE A 17 5.89 0.84 6.86
CA ILE A 17 4.82 1.10 7.85
C ILE A 17 3.45 0.70 7.30
N CYS A 18 3.14 1.13 6.07
CA CYS A 18 1.86 0.84 5.42
C CYS A 18 1.62 -0.66 5.33
N LYS A 19 2.58 -1.42 4.79
CA LYS A 19 2.41 -2.87 4.66
C LYS A 19 2.37 -3.57 6.01
N LEU A 20 3.21 -3.15 6.96
CA LEU A 20 3.25 -3.73 8.30
C LEU A 20 1.91 -3.53 9.03
N TYR A 21 1.32 -2.35 8.91
CA TYR A 21 -0.01 -2.07 9.45
C TYR A 21 -1.07 -2.97 8.78
N ASP A 22 -1.13 -2.98 7.44
CA ASP A 22 -2.07 -3.83 6.69
C ASP A 22 -1.94 -5.30 7.12
N ASP A 23 -0.71 -5.83 7.18
CA ASP A 23 -0.48 -7.22 7.54
C ASP A 23 -0.82 -7.55 9.00
N ILE A 24 -0.69 -6.61 9.93
CA ILE A 24 -1.08 -6.83 11.33
C ILE A 24 -2.60 -6.88 11.46
N VAL A 25 -3.29 -5.95 10.77
CA VAL A 25 -4.75 -5.82 10.79
C VAL A 25 -5.39 -7.00 10.06
N ASP A 26 -5.05 -7.21 8.79
CA ASP A 26 -5.68 -8.21 7.91
C ASP A 26 -5.50 -9.62 8.46
N ASN A 27 -4.31 -9.92 9.01
CA ASN A 27 -3.96 -11.27 9.48
C ASN A 27 -4.15 -11.45 11.00
N ASN A 28 -4.77 -10.48 11.68
CA ASN A 28 -5.03 -10.47 13.12
C ASN A 28 -3.80 -10.86 13.98
N LEU A 29 -2.66 -10.19 13.73
CA LEU A 29 -1.37 -10.50 14.36
C LEU A 29 -1.14 -9.73 15.66
N TYR A 30 -2.13 -8.99 16.17
CA TYR A 30 -2.01 -8.22 17.41
C TYR A 30 -1.51 -9.07 18.58
N SER A 31 -2.12 -10.25 18.78
CA SER A 31 -1.77 -11.16 19.86
C SER A 31 -0.31 -11.66 19.74
N TYR A 32 0.14 -11.98 18.52
CA TYR A 32 1.49 -12.43 18.23
C TYR A 32 2.54 -11.36 18.59
N PHE A 33 2.21 -10.09 18.35
CA PHE A 33 3.06 -8.95 18.70
C PHE A 33 2.84 -8.42 20.13
N ASN A 34 2.11 -9.14 20.98
CA ASN A 34 1.76 -8.74 22.34
C ASN A 34 1.02 -7.39 22.43
N ILE A 35 0.23 -7.06 21.40
CA ILE A 35 -0.69 -5.92 21.41
C ILE A 35 -1.99 -6.43 22.02
N SER A 36 -2.30 -5.96 23.23
CA SER A 36 -3.57 -6.28 23.89
C SER A 36 -4.75 -5.58 23.21
N ASN A 37 -5.96 -6.12 23.35
CA ASN A 37 -7.19 -5.51 22.81
C ASN A 37 -7.41 -4.07 23.31
N GLU A 38 -6.94 -3.74 24.52
CA GLU A 38 -6.98 -2.37 25.06
C GLU A 38 -6.02 -1.42 24.32
N ASN A 39 -4.90 -1.94 23.82
CA ASN A 39 -3.85 -1.18 23.13
C ASN A 39 -4.03 -1.14 21.61
N GLU A 40 -4.82 -2.04 21.03
CA GLU A 40 -5.08 -2.13 19.59
C GLU A 40 -5.54 -0.80 18.98
N PRO A 41 -6.54 -0.07 19.54
CA PRO A 41 -6.95 1.23 18.98
C PRO A 41 -5.82 2.25 18.97
N TYR A 42 -4.99 2.29 20.02
CA TYR A 42 -3.85 3.20 20.10
C TYR A 42 -2.77 2.86 19.09
N PHE A 43 -2.46 1.58 18.91
CA PHE A 43 -1.53 1.12 17.90
C PHE A 43 -1.99 1.54 16.49
N ASN A 44 -3.28 1.30 16.18
CA ASN A 44 -3.85 1.64 14.88
C ASN A 44 -3.75 3.14 14.60
N GLU A 45 -4.11 3.98 15.56
CA GLU A 45 -4.01 5.44 15.39
C GLU A 45 -2.57 5.94 15.29
N ILE A 46 -1.61 5.34 16.02
CA ILE A 46 -0.18 5.67 15.89
C ILE A 46 0.34 5.33 14.49
N MET A 47 0.05 4.13 13.99
CA MET A 47 0.50 3.68 12.67
C MET A 47 -0.08 4.53 11.54
N LYS A 48 -1.39 4.81 11.60
CA LYS A 48 -2.07 5.74 10.67
C LYS A 48 -1.47 7.14 10.73
N SER A 49 -1.26 7.68 11.93
CA SER A 49 -0.70 9.02 12.12
C SER A 49 0.72 9.14 11.57
N LEU A 50 1.58 8.14 11.84
CA LEU A 50 2.94 8.09 11.30
C LEU A 50 2.92 8.08 9.76
N PHE A 51 2.03 7.28 9.17
CA PHE A 51 1.86 7.24 7.73
C PHE A 51 1.39 8.59 7.18
N ILE A 52 0.32 9.18 7.72
CA ILE A 52 -0.26 10.44 7.24
C ILE A 52 0.74 11.59 7.33
N ILE A 53 1.49 11.70 8.43
CA ILE A 53 2.50 12.75 8.61
C ILE A 53 3.61 12.61 7.57
N GLY A 54 4.19 11.42 7.44
CA GLY A 54 5.27 11.21 6.47
C GLY A 54 4.78 11.32 5.02
N TYR A 55 3.59 10.81 4.73
CA TYR A 55 2.90 10.96 3.44
C TYR A 55 2.76 12.43 3.06
N THR A 56 2.30 13.27 3.99
CA THR A 56 2.15 14.71 3.79
C THR A 56 3.49 15.37 3.48
N VAL A 57 4.52 15.10 4.29
CA VAL A 57 5.87 15.65 4.08
C VAL A 57 6.44 15.24 2.72
N LEU A 58 6.27 13.97 2.34
CA LEU A 58 6.75 13.46 1.06
C LEU A 58 5.99 14.08 -0.12
N SER A 59 4.67 14.21 0.00
CA SER A 59 3.77 14.74 -1.03
C SER A 59 4.01 16.22 -1.34
N ILE A 60 4.37 17.03 -0.36
CA ILE A 60 4.73 18.44 -0.58
C ILE A 60 5.95 18.57 -1.51
N GLU A 61 6.96 17.70 -1.32
CA GLU A 61 8.16 17.70 -2.15
C GLU A 61 7.96 16.99 -3.49
N TYR A 62 7.20 15.90 -3.49
CA TYR A 62 6.90 15.05 -4.64
C TYR A 62 5.39 14.93 -4.86
N PRO A 63 4.75 15.95 -5.49
CA PRO A 63 3.29 16.00 -5.63
C PRO A 63 2.68 14.83 -6.39
N LEU A 64 3.46 14.14 -7.23
CA LEU A 64 3.01 12.95 -7.93
C LEU A 64 2.61 11.83 -6.96
N PHE A 65 3.26 11.74 -5.80
CA PHE A 65 2.94 10.78 -4.75
C PHE A 65 1.51 10.99 -4.23
N LEU A 66 1.11 12.25 -4.03
CA LEU A 66 -0.26 12.63 -3.68
C LEU A 66 -1.25 12.23 -4.78
N ILE A 67 -0.96 12.62 -6.02
CA ILE A 67 -1.85 12.39 -7.17
C ILE A 67 -2.16 10.89 -7.33
N ILE A 68 -1.14 10.03 -7.30
CA ILE A 68 -1.33 8.59 -7.46
C ILE A 68 -2.17 8.03 -6.32
N PHE A 69 -1.86 8.41 -5.08
CA PHE A 69 -2.60 7.93 -3.92
C PHE A 69 -4.07 8.36 -3.96
N THR A 70 -4.35 9.62 -4.31
CA THR A 70 -5.72 10.11 -4.50
C THR A 70 -6.46 9.34 -5.60
N ILE A 71 -5.80 9.00 -6.71
CA ILE A 71 -6.39 8.17 -7.77
C ILE A 71 -6.72 6.76 -7.27
N ILE A 72 -5.84 6.15 -6.48
CA ILE A 72 -6.08 4.82 -5.88
C ILE A 72 -7.29 4.88 -4.94
N CYS A 73 -7.33 5.85 -4.02
CA CYS A 73 -8.45 6.03 -3.10
C CYS A 73 -9.76 6.32 -3.86
N LEU A 74 -9.72 7.10 -4.94
CA LEU A 74 -10.89 7.36 -5.78
C LEU A 74 -11.37 6.08 -6.47
N GLY A 75 -10.45 5.25 -6.98
CA GLY A 75 -10.79 3.97 -7.58
C GLY A 75 -11.46 3.02 -6.58
N GLN A 76 -10.94 2.96 -5.34
CA GLN A 76 -11.56 2.21 -4.25
C GLN A 76 -12.94 2.74 -3.88
N TYR A 77 -13.09 4.07 -3.75
CA TYR A 77 -14.37 4.71 -3.47
C TYR A 77 -15.42 4.36 -4.52
N ILE A 78 -15.10 4.50 -5.81
CA ILE A 78 -16.02 4.17 -6.91
C ILE A 78 -16.46 2.70 -6.84
N ASN A 79 -15.56 1.79 -6.48
CA ASN A 79 -15.85 0.35 -6.41
C ASN A 79 -16.62 -0.05 -5.13
N CYS A 80 -16.41 0.65 -4.01
CA CYS A 80 -16.93 0.27 -2.68
C CYS A 80 -17.66 1.42 -1.97
N ASN A 81 -18.46 2.19 -2.71
CA ASN A 81 -19.13 3.42 -2.22
C ASN A 81 -19.95 3.25 -0.92
N GLN A 82 -20.43 2.04 -0.60
CA GLN A 82 -21.31 1.78 0.55
C GLN A 82 -20.56 1.52 1.87
N ASP A 83 -19.26 1.21 1.81
CA ASP A 83 -18.45 0.82 2.98
C ASP A 83 -17.45 1.89 3.44
N PHE A 84 -17.45 3.06 2.78
CA PHE A 84 -16.56 4.15 3.17
C PHE A 84 -17.01 4.77 4.49
N ASN A 85 -16.32 4.41 5.58
CA ASN A 85 -16.45 5.14 6.82
C ASN A 85 -15.99 6.60 6.64
N SER A 86 -16.37 7.49 7.56
CA SER A 86 -16.03 8.91 7.46
C SER A 86 -14.51 9.17 7.44
N TYR A 87 -13.71 8.25 8.00
CA TYR A 87 -12.25 8.33 8.00
C TYR A 87 -11.67 8.07 6.60
N ASP A 88 -12.09 7.02 5.90
CA ASP A 88 -11.62 6.71 4.55
C ASP A 88 -12.04 7.80 3.55
N PHE A 89 -13.22 8.39 3.74
CA PHE A 89 -13.66 9.54 2.96
C PHE A 89 -12.78 10.77 3.24
N SER A 90 -12.34 10.97 4.49
CA SER A 90 -11.42 12.07 4.82
C SER A 90 -10.05 11.92 4.15
N CYS A 91 -9.58 10.69 3.93
CA CYS A 91 -8.36 10.40 3.17
C CYS A 91 -8.49 10.78 1.68
N PHE A 92 -9.71 10.73 1.13
CA PHE A 92 -9.99 11.21 -0.23
C PHE A 92 -10.06 12.74 -0.33
N VAL A 93 -10.64 13.41 0.66
CA VAL A 93 -10.86 14.87 0.63
C VAL A 93 -9.63 15.67 1.11
N SER A 94 -8.86 15.14 2.07
CA SER A 94 -7.69 15.82 2.65
C SER A 94 -6.59 16.22 1.66
N PRO A 95 -6.33 15.50 0.54
CA PRO A 95 -5.45 15.96 -0.53
C PRO A 95 -5.78 17.34 -1.10
N ILE A 96 -7.04 17.75 -1.09
CA ILE A 96 -7.47 19.08 -1.58
C ILE A 96 -6.85 20.20 -0.74
N ILE A 97 -6.71 19.97 0.58
CA ILE A 97 -6.09 20.92 1.52
C ILE A 97 -4.60 21.08 1.21
N LEU A 98 -3.95 20.05 0.67
CA LEU A 98 -2.52 20.08 0.36
C LEU A 98 -2.21 20.81 -0.95
N LEU A 99 -3.17 20.96 -1.87
CA LEU A 99 -2.97 21.57 -3.20
C LEU A 99 -2.21 22.92 -3.17
N PRO A 100 -2.51 23.89 -2.28
CA PRO A 100 -1.80 25.17 -2.24
C PRO A 100 -0.33 25.06 -1.84
N PHE A 101 0.06 23.96 -1.18
CA PHE A 101 1.41 23.74 -0.66
C PHE A 101 2.28 22.89 -1.58
N LEU A 102 1.71 22.36 -2.67
CA LEU A 102 2.42 21.47 -3.59
C LEU A 102 3.43 22.23 -4.46
N LYS A 103 4.64 21.68 -4.58
CA LYS A 103 5.65 22.14 -5.53
C LYS A 103 5.38 21.60 -6.95
N LEU A 104 4.26 22.00 -7.55
CA LEU A 104 3.81 21.50 -8.87
C LEU A 104 4.83 21.73 -10.00
N ASN A 105 5.67 22.76 -9.89
CA ASN A 105 6.73 23.06 -10.85
C ASN A 105 7.79 21.95 -10.97
N ASN A 106 7.83 20.98 -10.04
CA ASN A 106 8.75 19.85 -10.07
C ASN A 106 8.26 18.68 -10.98
N ILE A 107 7.05 18.73 -11.53
CA ILE A 107 6.54 17.72 -12.48
C ILE A 107 6.99 18.11 -13.89
N VAL A 108 8.29 17.99 -14.13
CA VAL A 108 8.87 18.13 -15.47
C VAL A 108 8.74 16.77 -16.15
N GLU A 109 8.21 16.72 -17.38
CA GLU A 109 8.09 15.51 -18.22
C GLU A 109 6.85 14.61 -18.04
N TYR A 110 5.64 15.19 -18.06
CA TYR A 110 4.37 14.45 -17.96
C TYR A 110 4.24 13.24 -18.91
N LYS A 111 4.73 13.35 -20.16
CA LYS A 111 4.67 12.24 -21.14
C LYS A 111 5.47 11.01 -20.69
N LYS A 112 6.71 11.20 -20.23
CA LYS A 112 7.55 10.09 -19.73
C LYS A 112 6.96 9.50 -18.45
N LEU A 113 6.41 10.35 -17.59
CA LEU A 113 5.76 9.95 -16.36
C LEU A 113 4.56 9.03 -16.63
N VAL A 114 3.65 9.42 -17.54
CA VAL A 114 2.50 8.57 -17.90
C VAL A 114 2.97 7.23 -18.46
N LEU A 115 3.96 7.23 -19.37
CA LEU A 115 4.51 6.01 -19.93
C LEU A 115 5.05 5.07 -18.83
N TRP A 116 5.88 5.58 -17.92
CA TRP A 116 6.45 4.78 -16.84
C TRP A 116 5.40 4.30 -15.83
N LEU A 117 4.33 5.06 -15.58
CA LEU A 117 3.21 4.59 -14.77
C LEU A 117 2.52 3.38 -15.43
N PHE A 118 2.30 3.39 -16.74
CA PHE A 118 1.79 2.22 -17.45
C PHE A 118 2.75 1.02 -17.35
N VAL A 119 4.06 1.26 -17.52
CA VAL A 119 5.09 0.21 -17.40
C VAL A 119 5.10 -0.42 -16.00
N ILE A 120 4.79 0.34 -14.95
CA ILE A 120 4.72 -0.19 -13.58
C ILE A 120 3.36 -0.86 -13.29
N LEU A 121 2.25 -0.20 -13.65
CA LEU A 121 0.91 -0.65 -13.27
C LEU A 121 0.44 -1.87 -14.05
N VAL A 122 0.78 -1.99 -15.34
CA VAL A 122 0.32 -3.12 -16.17
C VAL A 122 0.86 -4.45 -15.65
N PRO A 123 2.18 -4.63 -15.42
CA PRO A 123 2.69 -5.89 -14.88
C PRO A 123 2.10 -6.22 -13.50
N VAL A 124 1.92 -5.23 -12.63
CA VAL A 124 1.31 -5.41 -11.31
C VAL A 124 -0.13 -5.90 -11.46
N GLY A 125 -0.94 -5.25 -12.30
CA GLY A 125 -2.32 -5.66 -12.56
C GLY A 125 -2.41 -7.07 -13.15
N THR A 126 -1.53 -7.42 -14.08
CA THR A 126 -1.49 -8.78 -14.64
C THR A 126 -1.06 -9.83 -13.63
N ALA A 127 -0.10 -9.51 -12.76
CA ALA A 127 0.38 -10.42 -11.72
C ALA A 127 -0.73 -10.70 -10.70
N GLU A 128 -1.50 -9.67 -10.34
CA GLU A 128 -2.64 -9.78 -9.43
C GLU A 128 -3.74 -10.67 -10.03
N LEU A 129 -4.11 -10.44 -11.30
CA LEU A 129 -5.09 -11.25 -12.03
C LEU A 129 -4.68 -12.72 -12.10
N ILE A 130 -3.40 -13.00 -12.36
CA ILE A 130 -2.87 -14.38 -12.41
C ILE A 130 -2.90 -15.02 -11.02
N SER A 131 -2.62 -14.26 -9.96
CA SER A 131 -2.59 -14.79 -8.59
C SER A 131 -3.97 -15.11 -8.03
N ASN A 132 -5.01 -14.38 -8.47
CA ASN A 132 -6.40 -14.56 -8.01
C ASN A 132 -7.13 -15.72 -8.70
N THR A 133 -6.48 -16.45 -9.61
CA THR A 133 -7.07 -17.61 -10.29
C THR A 133 -7.14 -18.87 -9.42
N GLU A 134 -6.37 -18.96 -8.32
CA GLU A 134 -6.41 -20.10 -7.40
C GLU A 134 -7.43 -19.87 -6.27
N LYS A 135 -8.46 -20.72 -6.19
CA LYS A 135 -9.34 -20.81 -5.02
C LYS A 135 -8.52 -21.30 -3.82
N ASN A 136 -8.48 -20.48 -2.76
CA ASN A 136 -7.96 -20.76 -1.42
C ASN A 136 -6.43 -20.71 -1.26
N LYS A 137 -5.94 -19.51 -0.92
CA LYS A 137 -5.41 -19.17 0.42
C LYS A 137 -5.07 -17.68 0.44
N GLU A 138 -5.38 -17.02 1.54
CA GLU A 138 -4.95 -15.64 1.83
C GLU A 138 -3.43 -15.50 1.60
N TYR A 139 -2.68 -16.59 1.88
CA TYR A 139 -1.25 -16.72 1.61
C TYR A 139 -0.92 -17.97 0.76
N SER A 140 -0.36 -17.78 -0.44
CA SER A 140 0.13 -18.86 -1.32
C SER A 140 1.58 -18.65 -1.73
N THR A 141 2.26 -19.75 -2.12
CA THR A 141 3.61 -19.71 -2.70
C THR A 141 3.63 -18.91 -4.00
N GLN A 142 2.56 -18.97 -4.79
CA GLN A 142 2.43 -18.19 -6.03
C GLN A 142 2.44 -16.67 -5.75
N LYS A 143 1.69 -16.22 -4.73
CA LYS A 143 1.71 -14.82 -4.27
C LYS A 143 3.10 -14.41 -3.78
N LEU A 144 3.83 -15.30 -3.10
CA LEU A 144 5.22 -15.02 -2.69
C LEU A 144 6.13 -14.81 -3.90
N VAL A 145 6.03 -15.68 -4.92
CA VAL A 145 6.83 -15.59 -6.14
C VAL A 145 6.52 -14.32 -6.92
N SER A 146 5.24 -13.94 -7.06
CA SER A 146 4.87 -12.70 -7.75
C SER A 146 5.38 -11.45 -7.02
N ARG A 147 5.31 -11.42 -5.68
CA ARG A 147 5.85 -10.34 -4.85
C ARG A 147 7.38 -10.26 -4.94
N LEU A 148 8.08 -11.39 -4.91
CA LEU A 148 9.54 -11.42 -5.09
C LEU A 148 9.94 -10.90 -6.48
N PHE A 149 9.22 -11.29 -7.52
CA PHE A 149 9.45 -10.77 -8.87
C PHE A 149 9.25 -9.26 -8.94
N GLY A 150 8.16 -8.73 -8.35
CA GLY A 150 7.93 -7.30 -8.23
C GLY A 150 9.02 -6.57 -7.46
N LEU A 151 9.52 -7.16 -6.37
CA LEU A 151 10.64 -6.64 -5.58
C LEU A 151 11.92 -6.54 -6.42
N PHE A 152 12.27 -7.59 -7.18
CA PHE A 152 13.43 -7.57 -8.08
C PHE A 152 13.30 -6.49 -9.17
N ILE A 153 12.11 -6.31 -9.75
CA ILE A 153 11.85 -5.23 -10.70
C ILE A 153 12.06 -3.87 -10.03
N ALA A 154 11.51 -3.64 -8.84
CA ALA A 154 11.67 -2.38 -8.12
C ALA A 154 13.15 -2.07 -7.83
N ILE A 155 13.92 -3.07 -7.37
CA ILE A 155 15.37 -2.96 -7.16
C ILE A 155 16.09 -2.62 -8.48
N ALA A 156 15.77 -3.31 -9.57
CA ALA A 156 16.36 -3.06 -10.87
C ALA A 156 16.06 -1.63 -11.36
N LEU A 157 14.82 -1.16 -11.24
CA LEU A 157 14.44 0.20 -11.60
C LEU A 157 15.21 1.26 -10.78
N VAL A 158 15.45 1.00 -9.49
CA VAL A 158 16.25 1.88 -8.63
C VAL A 158 17.72 1.88 -9.05
N ILE A 159 18.33 0.72 -9.29
CA ILE A 159 19.75 0.60 -9.64
C ILE A 159 20.03 1.18 -11.04
N TYR A 160 19.18 0.86 -12.02
CA TYR A 160 19.35 1.26 -13.41
C TYR A 160 18.64 2.58 -13.77
N ASN A 161 18.18 3.36 -12.79
CA ASN A 161 17.40 4.58 -13.03
C ASN A 161 18.08 5.56 -14.00
N SER A 162 19.41 5.67 -13.96
CA SER A 162 20.21 6.59 -14.75
C SER A 162 20.30 6.16 -16.22
N HIS A 163 20.22 4.85 -16.47
CA HIS A 163 20.22 4.28 -17.82
C HIS A 163 18.83 4.26 -18.45
N LEU A 164 17.79 4.19 -17.62
CA LEU A 164 16.40 4.11 -18.06
C LEU A 164 15.74 5.49 -18.25
N ASP A 165 16.46 6.58 -17.96
CA ASP A 165 15.94 7.95 -18.01
C ASP A 165 14.62 8.09 -17.21
N LEU A 166 14.61 7.48 -16.01
CA LEU A 166 13.44 7.45 -15.15
C LEU A 166 13.21 8.85 -14.55
N PRO A 167 11.99 9.42 -14.65
CA PRO A 167 11.65 10.68 -13.99
C PRO A 167 11.96 10.66 -12.49
N ASN A 168 12.67 11.68 -12.01
CA ASN A 168 13.02 11.82 -10.60
C ASN A 168 11.81 11.83 -9.66
N SER A 169 10.63 12.24 -10.16
CA SER A 169 9.37 12.25 -9.43
C SER A 169 8.78 10.86 -9.20
N LEU A 170 9.18 9.85 -9.98
CA LEU A 170 8.76 8.45 -9.82
C LEU A 170 9.61 7.68 -8.81
N LEU A 171 10.85 8.11 -8.58
CA LEU A 171 11.77 7.39 -7.71
C LEU A 171 11.23 7.21 -6.27
N PRO A 172 10.60 8.22 -5.61
CA PRO A 172 9.94 8.01 -4.31
C PRO A 172 8.83 6.97 -4.34
N ILE A 173 8.06 6.89 -5.43
CA ILE A 173 6.97 5.91 -5.58
C ILE A 173 7.54 4.51 -5.68
N ILE A 174 8.59 4.32 -6.49
CA ILE A 174 9.27 3.03 -6.63
C ILE A 174 9.91 2.62 -5.29
N LEU A 175 10.52 3.56 -4.56
CA LEU A 175 11.10 3.29 -3.25
C LEU A 175 10.05 2.95 -2.18
N PHE A 176 8.89 3.61 -2.22
CA PHE A 176 7.75 3.24 -1.40
C PHE A 176 7.28 1.81 -1.70
N LEU A 177 7.08 1.48 -2.97
CA LEU A 177 6.70 0.13 -3.41
C LEU A 177 7.75 -0.92 -3.05
N LEU A 178 9.04 -0.57 -3.06
CA LEU A 178 10.13 -1.43 -2.62
C LEU A 178 10.01 -1.74 -1.13
N GLY A 179 9.81 -0.72 -0.29
CA GLY A 179 9.60 -0.92 1.15
C GLY A 179 8.36 -1.77 1.44
N TYR A 180 7.26 -1.49 0.75
CA TYR A 180 6.01 -2.26 0.84
C TYR A 180 6.21 -3.72 0.42
N SER A 181 6.84 -3.96 -0.73
CA SER A 181 7.06 -5.31 -1.28
C SER A 181 8.01 -6.13 -0.41
N LEU A 182 9.00 -5.49 0.23
CA LEU A 182 9.93 -6.16 1.13
C LEU A 182 9.21 -6.75 2.33
N VAL A 183 8.41 -5.93 3.04
CA VAL A 183 7.61 -6.40 4.18
C VAL A 183 6.62 -7.46 3.72
N SER A 184 5.95 -7.22 2.58
CA SER A 184 4.98 -8.16 2.02
C SER A 184 5.59 -9.53 1.72
N CYS A 185 6.85 -9.61 1.27
CA CYS A 185 7.57 -10.87 1.09
C CYS A 185 7.92 -11.52 2.44
N ILE A 186 8.39 -10.74 3.42
CA ILE A 186 8.75 -11.22 4.75
C ILE A 186 7.53 -11.81 5.44
N THR A 187 6.42 -11.07 5.52
CA THR A 187 5.17 -11.53 6.14
C THR A 187 4.66 -12.80 5.47
N GLN A 188 4.60 -12.83 4.15
CA GLN A 188 4.16 -14.00 3.39
C GLN A 188 5.02 -15.22 3.68
N TYR A 189 6.34 -15.05 3.73
CA TYR A 189 7.26 -16.13 4.08
C TYR A 189 7.05 -16.59 5.52
N CYS A 190 6.90 -15.67 6.47
CA CYS A 190 6.66 -16.00 7.88
C CYS A 190 5.35 -16.77 8.09
N LEU A 191 4.28 -16.38 7.40
CA LEU A 191 2.98 -17.04 7.46
C LEU A 191 3.00 -18.43 6.79
N LEU A 192 3.61 -18.55 5.61
CA LEU A 192 3.73 -19.85 4.92
C LEU A 192 4.52 -20.90 5.71
N ASN A 193 5.52 -20.46 6.48
CA ASN A 193 6.33 -21.34 7.32
C ASN A 193 5.83 -21.47 8.77
N GLY A 194 4.68 -20.86 9.10
CA GLY A 194 4.10 -20.91 10.45
C GLY A 194 4.95 -20.24 11.54
N ILE A 195 5.85 -19.33 11.16
CA ILE A 195 6.67 -18.52 12.08
C ILE A 195 5.77 -17.50 12.78
N TRP A 196 4.89 -16.86 12.00
CA TRP A 196 3.83 -16.01 12.50
C TRP A 196 2.54 -16.82 12.52
N LYS A 197 1.81 -16.73 13.64
CA LYS A 197 0.54 -17.43 13.83
C LYS A 197 -0.57 -16.41 13.80
N THR A 198 -1.46 -16.55 12.84
CA THR A 198 -2.71 -15.78 12.84
C THR A 198 -3.55 -16.26 14.01
N THR A 199 -4.11 -15.31 14.75
CA THR A 199 -5.16 -15.65 15.70
C THR A 199 -6.41 -15.85 14.85
N GLU A 200 -6.90 -17.09 14.72
CA GLU A 200 -8.19 -17.34 14.09
C GLU A 200 -9.21 -16.38 14.73
N ILE A 201 -9.72 -15.44 13.94
CA ILE A 201 -10.93 -14.72 14.30
C ILE A 201 -11.96 -15.83 14.39
N LYS A 202 -12.47 -16.10 15.59
CA LYS A 202 -13.58 -17.04 15.75
C LYS A 202 -14.66 -16.60 14.77
N SER A 203 -15.15 -17.56 14.00
CA SER A 203 -16.14 -17.48 12.92
C SER A 203 -17.52 -16.89 13.32
N GLU A 204 -17.58 -15.94 14.26
CA GLU A 204 -18.80 -15.19 14.59
C GLU A 204 -19.00 -14.01 13.62
N ASP A 205 -17.93 -13.47 13.02
CA ASP A 205 -18.03 -12.40 12.02
C ASP A 205 -18.26 -12.90 10.59
N GLU A 206 -17.91 -14.15 10.26
CA GLU A 206 -18.21 -14.74 8.94
C GLU A 206 -19.72 -14.94 8.75
N ASP A 207 -20.46 -15.31 9.80
CA ASP A 207 -21.92 -15.44 9.74
C ASP A 207 -22.60 -14.07 9.60
N ILE A 208 -22.06 -13.02 10.23
CA ILE A 208 -22.57 -11.64 10.11
C ILE A 208 -22.26 -11.05 8.73
N ILE A 209 -21.09 -11.37 8.17
CA ILE A 209 -20.70 -10.95 6.81
C ILE A 209 -21.49 -11.74 5.76
N GLN A 210 -21.75 -13.04 5.96
CA GLN A 210 -22.61 -13.84 5.08
C GLN A 210 -24.07 -13.39 5.14
N GLU A 211 -24.62 -13.07 6.33
CA GLU A 211 -25.97 -12.49 6.46
C GLU A 211 -26.08 -11.15 5.71
N LYS A 212 -25.06 -10.29 5.80
CA LYS A 212 -25.03 -9.02 5.05
C LYS A 212 -24.91 -9.23 3.53
N ILE A 213 -24.13 -10.22 3.09
CA ILE A 213 -24.02 -10.58 1.66
C ILE A 213 -25.33 -11.19 1.14
N GLU A 214 -26.03 -12.02 1.92
CA GLU A 214 -27.34 -12.58 1.54
C GLU A 214 -28.45 -11.53 1.54
N GLN A 215 -28.41 -10.54 2.44
CA GLN A 215 -29.33 -9.40 2.41
C GLN A 215 -29.09 -8.50 1.19
N CYS A 216 -27.84 -8.30 0.77
CA CYS A 216 -27.49 -7.56 -0.45
C CYS A 216 -27.92 -8.27 -1.75
N ASN A 217 -28.01 -9.60 -1.77
CA ASN A 217 -28.40 -10.35 -2.97
C ASN A 217 -29.93 -10.51 -3.13
N ASN A 218 -30.71 -10.21 -2.09
CA ASN A 218 -32.17 -10.33 -2.07
C ASN A 218 -32.90 -8.97 -2.09
N SER A 219 -32.18 -7.87 -2.29
CA SER A 219 -32.70 -6.49 -2.42
C SER A 219 -32.65 -6.02 -3.87
#